data_AF-W1PPM9-F1
#
_entry.id   AF-W1PPM9-F1
#
_cell.length_a   1.000
_cell.length_b   1.000
_cell.length_c   1.000
_cell.angle_alpha   90.00
_cell.angle_beta   90.00
_cell.angle_gamma   90.00
#
_symmetry.space_group_name_H-M   'P 1'
#
loop_
_entity.id
_entity.type
_entity.pdbx_description
1 polymer ?
#
loop_
_entity_poly.entity_id
_entity_poly.type
_entity_poly.pdbx_seq_one_letter_code
_entity_poly.pdbx_strand_id
1 'polypeptide(L)' 'MGKEAERGEVEKAVRKLLVEREGEEMRERVRELKKAADRSMEKGGSSYEALEALMEHLMSC' A
#
# COMPACT_ATOMS: atom_id res chain seq x y z
N MET A 1 15.37 11.41 18.51
CA MET A 1 14.61 11.08 19.73
C MET A 1 13.13 11.14 19.36
N GLY A 2 12.46 9.99 19.25
CA GLY A 2 11.01 9.96 18.97
C GLY A 2 10.26 10.35 20.23
N LYS A 3 9.24 11.21 20.12
CA LYS A 3 8.29 11.41 21.22
C LYS A 3 7.52 10.11 21.42
N GLU A 4 7.41 9.68 22.67
CA GLU A 4 6.44 8.65 23.03
C GLU A 4 5.04 9.23 22.81
N ALA A 5 4.21 8.49 22.06
CA ALA A 5 2.82 8.88 21.86
C ALA A 5 2.06 8.68 23.17
N GLU A 6 1.30 9.69 23.58
CA GLU A 6 0.47 9.56 24.78
C GLU A 6 -0.63 8.53 24.52
N ARG A 7 -0.98 7.74 25.55
CA ARG A 7 -2.01 6.70 25.44
C ARG A 7 -3.33 7.23 24.86
N GLY A 8 -3.71 8.45 25.21
CA GLY A 8 -4.93 9.09 24.70
C GLY A 8 -4.87 9.42 23.21
N GLU A 9 -3.69 9.74 22.66
CA GLU A 9 -3.51 9.96 21.22
C GLU A 9 -3.63 8.65 20.46
N VAL A 10 -3.00 7.58 20.98
CA VAL A 10 -3.11 6.23 20.42
C VAL A 10 -4.57 5.75 20.43
N GLU A 11 -5.28 5.92 21.55
CA GLU A 11 -6.68 5.54 21.67
C GLU A 11 -7.57 6.25 20.66
N LYS A 12 -7.40 7.56 20.48
CA LYS A 12 -8.13 8.35 19.47
C LYS A 12 -7.84 7.87 18.06
N ALA A 13 -6.57 7.62 17.73
CA ALA A 13 -6.19 7.14 16.40
C ALA A 13 -6.76 5.74 16.10
N VAL A 14 -6.71 4.83 17.08
CA VAL A 14 -7.28 3.49 16.95
C VAL A 14 -8.79 3.56 16.79
N ARG A 15 -9.49 4.39 17.57
CA ARG A 15 -10.94 4.57 17.46
C ARG A 15 -11.34 5.14 16.10
N LYS A 16 -10.66 6.20 15.66
CA LYS A 16 -10.87 6.80 14.34
C LYS A 16 -10.66 5.80 13.22
N LEU A 17 -9.60 5.00 13.31
CA LEU A 17 -9.32 3.97 12.31
C LEU A 17 -10.35 2.84 12.34
N LEU A 18 -10.69 2.28 13.50
CA LEU A 18 -11.46 1.03 13.58
C LEU A 18 -12.98 1.21 13.65
N VAL A 19 -13.45 2.30 14.26
CA VAL A 19 -14.86 2.48 14.63
C VAL A 19 -15.54 3.54 13.77
N GLU A 20 -14.85 4.62 13.44
CA GLU A 20 -15.44 5.77 12.77
C GLU A 20 -15.50 5.59 11.25
N ARG A 21 -16.46 6.28 10.59
CA ARG A 21 -16.67 6.21 9.14
C ARG A 21 -15.43 6.59 8.35
N GLU A 22 -14.69 7.60 8.81
CA GLU A 22 -13.44 8.02 8.18
C GLU A 22 -12.43 6.85 8.12
N GLY A 23 -12.34 6.03 9.16
CA GLY A 23 -11.49 4.85 9.17
C GLY A 23 -11.94 3.74 8.22
N GLU A 24 -13.24 3.63 7.96
CA GLU A 24 -13.78 2.74 6.93
C GLU A 24 -13.36 3.18 5.52
N GLU A 25 -13.54 4.46 5.20
CA GLU A 25 -13.11 5.07 3.94
C GLU A 25 -11.59 4.91 3.74
N MET A 26 -10.80 5.09 4.80
CA MET A 26 -9.34 4.84 4.77
C MET A 26 -9.00 3.40 4.42
N ARG A 27 -9.68 2.41 5.04
CA ARG A 27 -9.45 0.99 4.74
C ARG A 27 -9.86 0.61 3.32
N GLU A 28 -10.98 1.15 2.82
CA GLU A 28 -11.42 0.91 1.45
C GLU A 28 -10.37 1.40 0.45
N ARG A 29 -9.88 2.63 0.61
CA ARG A 29 -8.81 3.19 -0.23
C ARG A 29 -7.55 2.32 -0.21
N VAL A 30 -7.12 1.86 0.96
CA VAL A 30 -5.94 0.99 1.08
C VAL A 30 -6.16 -0.37 0.42
N ARG A 31 -7.37 -0.94 0.47
CA ARG A 31 -7.69 -2.19 -0.24
C ARG A 31 -7.63 -2.01 -1.75
N GLU A 32 -8.15 -0.91 -2.28
CA GLU A 32 -8.06 -0.62 -3.72
C GLU A 32 -6.62 -0.37 -4.17
N LEU A 33 -5.82 0.34 -3.36
CA LEU A 33 -4.39 0.49 -3.60
C LEU A 33 -3.66 -0.87 -3.59
N LYS A 34 -3.98 -1.75 -2.63
CA LYS A 34 -3.42 -3.12 -2.61
C LYS A 34 -3.76 -3.86 -3.90
N LYS A 35 -5.03 -3.89 -4.32
CA LYS A 35 -5.45 -4.54 -5.57
C LYS A 35 -4.75 -3.96 -6.80
N ALA A 36 -4.51 -2.65 -6.83
CA ALA A 36 -3.78 -2.01 -7.92
C ALA A 36 -2.31 -2.43 -7.94
N ALA A 37 -1.65 -2.48 -6.77
CA ALA A 37 -0.28 -2.95 -6.64
C ALA A 37 -0.15 -4.42 -7.04
N ASP A 38 -1.03 -5.29 -6.54
CA ASP A 38 -1.06 -6.71 -6.89
C ASP A 38 -1.21 -6.88 -8.42
N ARG A 39 -2.20 -6.22 -9.04
CA ARG A 39 -2.40 -6.24 -10.50
C ARG A 39 -1.22 -5.72 -11.31
N SER A 40 -0.48 -4.73 -10.82
CA SER A 40 0.70 -4.22 -11.54
C SER A 40 1.85 -5.24 -11.62
N MET A 41 1.89 -6.20 -10.68
CA MET A 41 2.92 -7.23 -10.57
C MET A 41 2.51 -8.59 -11.15
N GLU A 42 1.22 -8.79 -11.45
CA GLU A 42 0.73 -9.95 -12.18
C GLU A 42 1.25 -9.96 -13.62
N LYS A 43 1.27 -11.14 -14.27
CA LYS A 43 1.68 -11.26 -15.67
C LYS A 43 0.79 -10.40 -16.59
N GLY A 44 1.38 -9.60 -17.48
CA GLY A 44 0.67 -8.59 -18.25
C GLY A 44 0.46 -7.26 -17.50
N GLY A 45 0.86 -7.18 -16.23
CA GLY A 45 0.80 -5.98 -15.40
C GLY A 45 1.97 -5.03 -15.66
N SER A 46 1.75 -3.73 -15.49
CA SER A 46 2.71 -2.70 -15.91
C SER A 46 4.10 -2.85 -15.27
N SER A 47 4.19 -3.17 -13.98
CA SER A 47 5.47 -3.37 -13.30
C SER A 47 6.11 -4.71 -13.64
N TYR A 48 5.31 -5.75 -13.91
CA TYR A 48 5.80 -7.03 -14.42
C TYR A 48 6.45 -6.86 -15.80
N GLU A 49 5.75 -6.21 -16.75
CA GLU A 49 6.26 -5.96 -18.10
C GLU A 49 7.52 -5.08 -18.09
N ALA A 50 7.56 -4.07 -17.22
CA ALA A 50 8.76 -3.24 -17.06
C ALA A 50 9.96 -4.05 -16.54
N LEU A 51 9.71 -5.01 -15.63
CA LEU A 51 10.76 -5.90 -15.11
C LEU A 51 11.22 -6.90 -16.16
N GLU A 52 10.31 -7.46 -16.97
CA GLU A 52 10.66 -8.33 -18.10
C GLU A 52 11.54 -7.58 -19.11
N ALA A 53 11.14 -6.37 -19.53
CA ALA A 53 11.93 -5.54 -20.45
C ALA A 53 13.33 -5.22 -19.90
N LEU A 54 13.44 -4.97 -18.58
CA LEU A 54 14.74 -4.77 -17.93
C LEU A 54 15.61 -6.04 -17.99
N MET A 55 15.03 -7.21 -17.71
CA MET A 55 15.75 -8.48 -17.77
C MET A 55 16.23 -8.77 -19.20
N GLU A 56 15.39 -8.55 -20.21
CA GLU A 56 15.77 -8.69 -21.61
C GLU A 56 16.95 -7.79 -21.98
N HIS A 57 16.93 -6.52 -21.53
CA HIS A 57 18.02 -5.58 -21.77
C HIS A 57 19.35 -6.05 -21.13
N LEU A 58 19.29 -6.55 -19.89
CA LEU A 58 20.47 -7.05 -19.19
C LEU A 58 21.01 -8.35 -19.79
N MET A 59 20.15 -9.23 -20.31
CA MET A 59 20.56 -10.48 -20.97
C MET A 59 21.07 -10.27 -22.40
N SER A 60 20.76 -9.12 -23.01
CA SER A 60 21.27 -8.72 -24.32
C SER A 60 22.67 -8.06 -24.25
N CYS A 61 23.23 -7.89 -23.05
CA CYS A 61 24.62 -7.48 -22.81
C CYS A 61 25.55 -8.70 -22.79
#